data_AF-A0A084AA38-F1
#
_entry.id   AF-A0A084AA38-F1
#
_cell.length_a   1.000
_cell.length_b   1.000
_cell.length_c   1.000
_cell.angle_alpha   90.00
_cell.angle_beta   90.00
_cell.angle_gamma   90.00
#
_symmetry.space_group_name_H-M   'P 1'
#
loop_
_entity.id
_entity.type
_entity.pdbx_description
1 polymer ?
#
loop_
_entity_poly.entity_id
_entity_poly.type
_entity_poly.pdbx_seq_one_letter_code
_entity_poly.pdbx_strand_id
1 'polypeptide(L)'
;MAFLPRYYPENIEYLDLKNETGLLNEWYIPMTCFCDIPLHQISYHAEGKKQTGYGKFSIALHKKFGIKNGIQPIQYLNSRSIQTKELRNAIQRLMSDNSPAYHDEIYSSLSNYLFEFMMRIKPLDGTMKRWDNKEGKYLEIGKNFHDEHEWRYIPELEVGELPLLLYKQDDIIAESSSQYYTNSIVESKKGLLKFEVSDIRYIFVDTTSSRERLIKFIKGKRKGKRISKTEKDILISKILVYDEIKEDW
;
A
#
# COMPACT_ATOMS: atom_id res chain seq x y z
N MET A 1 -15.62 1.16 -9.82
CA MET A 1 -14.77 0.02 -9.34
C MET A 1 -14.10 0.44 -8.05
N ALA A 2 -13.36 -0.41 -7.34
CA ALA A 2 -12.64 0.01 -6.14
C ALA A 2 -11.40 -0.85 -5.85
N PHE A 3 -10.39 -0.24 -5.24
CA PHE A 3 -9.35 -0.95 -4.51
C PHE A 3 -9.82 -1.18 -3.07
N LEU A 4 -9.55 -2.37 -2.55
CA LEU A 4 -9.76 -2.73 -1.15
C LEU A 4 -8.41 -2.58 -0.44
N PRO A 5 -8.24 -1.58 0.46
CA PRO A 5 -7.08 -1.54 1.34
C PRO A 5 -6.99 -2.81 2.17
N ARG A 6 -5.77 -3.16 2.57
CA ARG A 6 -5.51 -4.31 3.44
C ARG A 6 -4.66 -3.84 4.60
N TYR A 7 -4.88 -4.44 5.76
CA TYR A 7 -3.96 -4.31 6.89
C TYR A 7 -2.68 -5.03 6.53
N TYR A 8 -1.66 -4.26 6.17
CA TYR A 8 -0.38 -4.80 5.73
C TYR A 8 0.69 -4.56 6.80
N PRO A 9 1.52 -5.56 7.13
CA PRO A 9 2.61 -5.41 8.09
C PRO A 9 3.70 -4.51 7.52
N GLU A 10 4.05 -3.46 8.25
CA GLU A 10 5.23 -2.63 8.01
C GLU A 10 6.29 -2.94 9.06
N ASN A 11 7.51 -3.26 8.62
CA ASN A 11 8.66 -3.42 9.51
C ASN A 11 9.07 -2.05 10.07
N ILE A 12 9.16 -1.96 11.40
CA ILE A 12 9.52 -0.76 12.14
C ILE A 12 10.70 -0.96 13.09
N GLU A 13 11.45 -2.06 12.94
CA GLU A 13 12.61 -2.36 13.78
C GLU A 13 13.64 -1.21 13.78
N TYR A 14 13.75 -0.50 12.66
CA TYR A 14 14.62 0.66 12.51
C TYR A 14 14.24 1.87 13.41
N LEU A 15 13.02 1.91 13.94
CA LEU A 15 12.59 2.89 14.92
C LEU A 15 12.96 2.49 16.35
N ASP A 16 13.30 1.22 16.62
CA ASP A 16 13.71 0.70 17.93
C ASP A 16 12.73 1.13 19.06
N LEU A 17 11.43 0.94 18.80
CA LEU A 17 10.33 1.27 19.71
C LEU A 17 10.08 0.12 20.68
N LYS A 18 9.69 0.44 21.91
CA LYS A 18 9.43 -0.55 22.97
C LYS A 18 8.04 -0.39 23.55
N ASN A 19 7.37 -1.51 23.82
CA ASN A 19 6.13 -1.60 24.56
C ASN A 19 6.30 -2.52 25.79
N GLU A 20 5.22 -2.81 26.51
CA GLU A 20 5.22 -3.67 27.70
C GLU A 20 5.75 -5.09 27.43
N THR A 21 5.61 -5.58 26.20
CA THR A 21 6.01 -6.93 25.78
C THR A 21 7.42 -7.01 25.19
N GLY A 22 8.08 -5.88 24.97
CA GLY A 22 9.43 -5.82 24.42
C GLY A 22 9.57 -4.89 23.21
N LEU A 23 10.43 -5.29 22.27
CA LEU A 23 10.67 -4.55 21.03
C LEU A 23 9.47 -4.68 20.08
N LEU A 24 9.00 -3.57 19.53
CA LEU A 24 7.95 -3.56 18.52
C LEU A 24 8.61 -3.63 17.13
N ASN A 25 8.41 -4.75 16.44
CA ASN A 25 9.09 -5.02 15.16
C ASN A 25 8.21 -4.69 13.94
N GLU A 26 6.90 -4.78 14.08
CA GLU A 26 5.95 -4.49 13.02
C GLU A 26 4.67 -3.86 13.57
N TRP A 27 4.00 -3.09 12.73
CA TRP A 27 2.61 -2.69 12.91
C TRP A 27 1.84 -2.94 11.62
N TYR A 28 0.51 -2.98 11.69
CA TYR A 28 -0.34 -3.16 10.52
C TYR A 28 -1.17 -1.92 10.27
N ILE A 29 -1.19 -1.47 9.01
CA ILE A 29 -1.91 -0.27 8.58
C ILE A 29 -2.86 -0.66 7.44
N PRO A 30 -4.13 -0.23 7.44
CA PRO A 30 -5.02 -0.44 6.32
C PRO A 30 -4.59 0.49 5.18
N MET A 31 -4.03 -0.07 4.11
CA MET A 31 -3.52 0.77 3.03
C MET A 31 -3.67 0.15 1.64
N THR A 32 -3.68 1.03 0.63
CA THR A 32 -3.41 0.68 -0.77
C THR A 32 -2.19 1.47 -1.23
N CYS A 33 -1.13 0.76 -1.64
CA CYS A 33 0.11 1.38 -2.09
C CYS A 33 0.18 1.43 -3.62
N PHE A 34 0.72 2.53 -4.14
CA PHE A 34 0.97 2.77 -5.55
C PHE A 34 2.44 3.13 -5.73
N CYS A 35 3.05 2.74 -6.83
CA CYS A 35 4.42 3.12 -7.15
C CYS A 35 4.42 4.15 -8.29
N ASP A 36 5.14 5.26 -8.12
CA ASP A 36 5.28 6.29 -9.16
C ASP A 36 6.54 6.07 -10.00
N ILE A 37 6.54 4.98 -10.76
CA ILE A 37 7.71 4.53 -11.52
C ILE A 37 7.66 5.09 -12.95
N PRO A 38 8.73 5.79 -13.40
CA PRO A 38 8.88 6.16 -14.80
C PRO A 38 8.82 4.95 -15.73
N LEU A 39 8.21 5.08 -16.91
CA LEU A 39 8.01 3.95 -17.84
C LEU A 39 9.30 3.19 -18.15
N HIS A 40 10.42 3.90 -18.39
CA HIS A 40 11.72 3.30 -18.68
C HIS A 40 12.31 2.47 -17.52
N GLN A 41 11.75 2.57 -16.30
CA GLN A 41 12.17 1.78 -15.12
C GLN A 41 11.18 0.64 -14.80
N ILE A 42 10.09 0.49 -15.57
CA ILE A 42 9.09 -0.54 -15.32
C ILE A 42 9.68 -1.94 -15.43
N SER A 43 10.63 -2.18 -16.34
CA SER A 43 11.25 -3.51 -16.47
C SER A 43 11.95 -3.94 -15.18
N TYR A 44 12.75 -3.05 -14.62
CA TYR A 44 13.39 -3.25 -13.32
C TYR A 44 12.37 -3.47 -12.21
N HIS A 45 11.26 -2.73 -12.20
CA HIS A 45 10.25 -2.85 -11.15
C HIS A 45 9.40 -4.13 -11.28
N ALA A 46 9.07 -4.53 -12.50
CA ALA A 46 8.26 -5.71 -12.82
C ALA A 46 9.06 -7.00 -12.63
N GLU A 47 10.30 -7.05 -13.11
CA GLU A 47 11.15 -8.25 -13.07
C GLU A 47 12.07 -8.27 -11.84
N GLY A 48 12.57 -7.13 -11.40
CA GLY A 48 13.53 -7.02 -10.29
C GLY A 48 14.89 -7.65 -10.59
N LYS A 49 15.83 -7.51 -9.65
CA LYS A 49 17.10 -8.24 -9.72
C LYS A 49 16.84 -9.71 -9.41
N LYS A 50 17.18 -10.64 -10.31
CA LYS A 50 16.94 -12.08 -10.14
C LYS A 50 15.46 -12.45 -9.91
N GLN A 51 14.53 -11.83 -10.66
CA GLN A 51 13.08 -12.13 -10.58
C GLN A 51 12.42 -11.74 -9.24
N THR A 52 12.95 -10.72 -8.57
CA THR A 52 12.44 -10.18 -7.29
C THR A 52 11.37 -9.09 -7.44
N GLY A 53 11.00 -8.73 -8.67
CA GLY A 53 10.06 -7.65 -8.96
C GLY A 53 8.60 -7.96 -8.62
N TYR A 54 7.73 -6.98 -8.80
CA TYR A 54 6.30 -7.11 -8.45
C TYR A 54 5.48 -7.96 -9.43
N GLY A 55 6.04 -8.26 -10.60
CA GLY A 55 5.36 -8.93 -11.69
C GLY A 55 4.94 -7.98 -12.80
N LYS A 56 4.49 -8.57 -13.91
CA LYS A 56 4.25 -7.86 -15.18
C LYS A 56 2.77 -7.50 -15.42
N PHE A 57 1.94 -7.61 -14.40
CA PHE A 57 0.54 -7.20 -14.43
C PHE A 57 0.35 -5.97 -13.56
N SER A 58 -0.21 -4.90 -14.10
CA SER A 58 -0.46 -3.69 -13.33
C SER A 58 -1.60 -2.85 -13.90
N ILE A 59 -2.17 -2.00 -13.05
CA ILE A 59 -3.13 -0.97 -13.44
C ILE A 59 -2.47 0.37 -13.12
N ALA A 60 -2.19 1.16 -14.15
CA ALA A 60 -1.68 2.51 -14.00
C ALA A 60 -2.86 3.49 -13.92
N LEU A 61 -2.86 4.37 -12.93
CA LEU A 61 -3.86 5.43 -12.76
C LEU A 61 -3.27 6.78 -13.16
N HIS A 62 -4.11 7.72 -13.54
CA HIS A 62 -3.66 9.09 -13.74
C HIS A 62 -3.23 9.72 -12.41
N LYS A 63 -2.13 10.49 -12.39
CA LYS A 63 -1.65 11.17 -11.16
C LYS A 63 -2.72 12.03 -10.47
N LYS A 64 -3.55 12.72 -11.27
CA LYS A 64 -4.68 13.52 -10.77
C LYS A 64 -5.68 12.71 -9.93
N PHE A 65 -5.84 11.41 -10.20
CA PHE A 65 -6.67 10.53 -9.38
C PHE A 65 -6.07 10.40 -7.99
N GLY A 66 -4.76 10.15 -7.89
CA GLY A 66 -4.09 10.05 -6.60
C GLY A 66 -4.21 11.33 -5.78
N ILE A 67 -3.90 12.48 -6.39
CA ILE A 67 -3.99 13.79 -5.73
C ILE A 67 -5.43 14.07 -5.25
N LYS A 68 -6.44 13.82 -6.09
CA LYS A 68 -7.85 14.02 -5.73
C LYS A 68 -8.30 13.17 -4.54
N ASN A 69 -7.75 11.98 -4.37
CA ASN A 69 -8.12 11.04 -3.30
C ASN A 69 -7.16 11.11 -2.09
N GLY A 70 -6.37 12.18 -1.96
CA GLY A 70 -5.47 12.35 -0.81
C GLY A 70 -4.32 11.34 -0.75
N ILE A 71 -4.04 10.64 -1.85
CA ILE A 71 -2.90 9.72 -1.92
C ILE A 71 -1.62 10.54 -1.94
N GLN A 72 -0.70 10.24 -1.03
CA GLN A 72 0.51 11.02 -0.82
C GLN A 72 1.76 10.13 -0.89
N PRO A 73 2.90 10.64 -1.41
CA PRO A 73 4.17 9.94 -1.30
C PRO A 73 4.54 9.75 0.16
N ILE A 74 5.17 8.61 0.45
CA ILE A 74 5.71 8.35 1.78
C ILE A 74 7.06 9.05 1.98
N GLN A 75 7.44 9.23 3.23
CA GLN A 75 8.75 9.72 3.61
C GLN A 75 9.70 8.54 3.86
N TYR A 76 10.80 8.52 3.12
CA TYR A 76 11.89 7.59 3.40
C TYR A 76 12.81 8.17 4.47
N LEU A 77 13.15 7.35 5.46
CA LEU A 77 13.93 7.73 6.62
C LEU A 77 15.31 7.09 6.59
N ASN A 78 16.35 7.92 6.73
CA ASN A 78 17.67 7.43 7.10
C ASN A 78 17.63 7.04 8.58
N SER A 79 17.74 5.74 8.87
CA SER A 79 17.65 5.19 10.23
C SER A 79 18.67 5.78 11.22
N ARG A 80 19.76 6.37 10.71
CA ARG A 80 20.82 7.00 11.52
C ARG A 80 20.68 8.52 11.64
N SER A 81 19.69 9.12 11.01
CA SER A 81 19.52 10.58 11.03
C SER A 81 18.96 11.08 12.36
N ILE A 82 19.25 12.35 12.68
CA ILE A 82 18.64 13.04 13.83
C ILE A 82 17.11 13.06 13.73
N GLN A 83 16.56 13.18 12.52
CA GLN A 83 15.12 13.18 12.29
C GLN A 83 14.48 11.86 12.77
N THR A 84 15.06 10.72 12.41
CA THR A 84 14.56 9.40 12.86
C THR A 84 14.69 9.24 14.36
N LYS A 85 15.80 9.72 14.95
CA LYS A 85 15.99 9.68 16.41
C LYS A 85 14.93 10.50 17.14
N GLU A 86 14.66 11.73 16.72
CA GLU A 86 13.65 12.57 17.37
C GLU A 86 12.22 12.07 17.13
N LEU A 87 11.96 11.50 15.95
CA LEU A 87 10.70 10.82 15.67
C LEU A 87 10.48 9.64 16.61
N ARG A 88 11.48 8.76 16.76
CA ARG A 88 11.46 7.66 17.73
C ARG A 88 11.14 8.16 19.14
N ASN A 89 11.83 9.21 19.59
CA ASN A 89 11.61 9.79 20.92
C ASN A 89 10.16 10.28 21.09
N ALA A 90 9.61 10.95 20.08
CA ALA A 90 8.24 11.44 20.10
C ALA A 90 7.22 10.29 20.17
N ILE A 91 7.39 9.25 19.34
CA ILE A 91 6.51 8.08 19.33
C ILE A 91 6.59 7.34 20.66
N GLN A 92 7.81 7.11 21.19
CA GLN A 92 7.99 6.40 22.46
C GLN A 92 7.32 7.14 23.62
N ARG A 93 7.39 8.48 23.65
CA ARG A 93 6.69 9.29 24.65
C ARG A 93 5.17 9.14 24.52
N LEU A 94 4.64 9.26 23.30
CA LEU A 94 3.21 9.10 23.02
C LEU A 94 2.70 7.70 23.45
N MET A 95 3.50 6.65 23.22
CA MET A 95 3.14 5.28 23.61
C MET A 95 3.23 5.03 25.13
N SER A 96 4.08 5.77 25.84
CA SER A 96 4.34 5.58 27.27
C SER A 96 3.50 6.51 28.16
N ASP A 97 2.82 7.49 27.56
CA ASP A 97 2.01 8.46 28.27
C ASP A 97 0.63 7.87 28.62
N ASN A 98 0.48 7.49 29.88
CA ASN A 98 -0.79 7.06 30.47
C ASN A 98 -1.58 8.23 31.07
N SER A 99 -1.14 9.48 30.88
CA SER A 99 -1.81 10.64 31.44
C SER A 99 -3.15 10.88 30.73
N PRO A 100 -4.19 11.32 31.47
CA PRO A 100 -5.48 11.70 30.89
C PRO A 100 -5.42 13.04 30.13
N ALA A 101 -4.32 13.34 29.44
CA ALA A 101 -4.10 14.52 28.61
C ALA A 101 -5.01 14.62 27.37
N TYR A 102 -6.04 13.78 27.30
CA TYR A 102 -7.12 13.80 26.30
C TYR A 102 -7.94 15.11 26.29
N HIS A 103 -7.64 16.09 27.14
CA HIS A 103 -8.34 17.38 27.20
C HIS A 103 -7.54 18.56 26.64
N ASP A 104 -6.28 18.37 26.24
CA ASP A 104 -5.49 19.43 25.58
C ASP A 104 -5.59 19.28 24.06
N GLU A 105 -6.26 20.24 23.41
CA GLU A 105 -6.42 20.29 21.95
C GLU A 105 -5.07 20.31 21.21
N ILE A 106 -4.04 20.94 21.79
CA ILE A 106 -2.70 21.00 21.20
C ILE A 106 -2.09 19.60 21.22
N TYR A 107 -2.18 18.90 22.35
CA TYR A 107 -1.68 17.53 22.47
C TYR A 107 -2.39 16.58 21.50
N SER A 108 -3.71 16.68 21.40
CA SER A 108 -4.51 15.90 20.45
C SER A 108 -4.09 16.15 19.00
N SER A 109 -3.95 17.43 18.62
CA SER A 109 -3.52 17.81 17.26
C SER A 109 -2.14 17.26 16.90
N LEU A 110 -1.16 17.41 17.81
CA LEU A 110 0.20 16.91 17.60
C LEU A 110 0.25 15.38 17.55
N SER A 111 -0.52 14.70 18.40
CA SER A 111 -0.61 13.24 18.41
C SER A 111 -1.22 12.72 17.11
N ASN A 112 -2.31 13.34 16.64
CA ASN A 112 -2.94 12.98 15.37
C ASN A 112 -1.98 13.19 14.19
N TYR A 113 -1.26 14.30 14.16
CA TYR A 113 -0.23 14.52 13.13
C TYR A 113 0.86 13.44 13.16
N LEU A 114 1.34 13.07 14.36
CA LEU A 114 2.34 12.04 14.51
C LEU A 114 1.84 10.66 14.04
N PHE A 115 0.61 10.28 14.39
CA PHE A 115 -0.02 9.05 13.89
C PHE A 115 -0.16 9.03 12.37
N GLU A 116 -0.62 10.13 11.77
CA GLU A 116 -0.71 10.25 10.30
C GLU A 116 0.68 10.14 9.64
N PHE A 117 1.70 10.74 10.24
CA PHE A 117 3.07 10.65 9.74
C PHE A 117 3.64 9.23 9.85
N MET A 118 3.41 8.53 10.97
CA MET A 118 3.84 7.15 11.19
C MET A 118 3.29 6.17 10.14
N MET A 119 2.07 6.41 9.64
CA MET A 119 1.50 5.57 8.58
C MET A 119 2.14 5.79 7.20
N ARG A 120 2.96 6.84 7.05
CA ARG A 120 3.56 7.30 5.78
C ARG A 120 5.08 7.34 5.84
N ILE A 121 5.71 6.52 6.67
CA ILE A 121 7.17 6.41 6.74
C ILE A 121 7.64 5.00 6.41
N LYS A 122 8.88 4.91 5.92
CA LYS A 122 9.59 3.65 5.64
C LYS A 122 11.10 3.94 5.73
N PRO A 123 11.97 2.96 6.07
CA PRO A 123 13.41 3.22 6.01
C PRO A 123 13.85 3.35 4.54
N LEU A 124 15.01 3.95 4.29
CA LEU A 124 15.60 4.00 2.94
C LEU A 124 15.76 2.60 2.34
N ASP A 125 16.27 1.67 3.13
CA ASP A 125 16.48 0.27 2.77
C ASP A 125 16.14 -0.66 3.94
N GLY A 126 15.88 -1.93 3.63
CA GLY A 126 15.57 -2.95 4.63
C GLY A 126 15.23 -4.30 3.99
N THR A 127 14.62 -5.18 4.76
CA THR A 127 14.14 -6.49 4.29
C THR A 127 12.63 -6.49 4.14
N MET A 128 12.12 -7.30 3.21
CA MET A 128 10.70 -7.59 3.10
C MET A 128 10.46 -9.08 2.85
N LYS A 129 9.35 -9.60 3.39
CA LYS A 129 8.91 -10.98 3.18
C LYS A 129 8.22 -11.08 1.81
N ARG A 130 8.65 -12.03 0.98
CA ARG A 130 8.03 -12.34 -0.31
C ARG A 130 7.72 -13.82 -0.41
N TRP A 131 6.50 -14.15 -0.80
CA TRP A 131 6.11 -15.53 -1.05
C TRP A 131 6.83 -16.07 -2.30
N ASP A 132 7.55 -17.17 -2.15
CA ASP A 132 8.16 -17.89 -3.26
C ASP A 132 7.31 -19.13 -3.61
N ASN A 133 6.75 -19.13 -4.82
CA ASN A 133 5.89 -20.23 -5.28
C ASN A 133 6.66 -21.54 -5.54
N LYS A 134 7.98 -21.49 -5.76
CA LYS A 134 8.80 -22.69 -6.01
C LYS A 134 9.18 -23.36 -4.70
N GLU A 135 9.57 -22.56 -3.71
CA GLU A 135 9.96 -23.08 -2.39
C GLU A 135 8.79 -23.24 -1.42
N GLY A 136 7.62 -22.67 -1.75
CA GLY A 136 6.41 -22.78 -0.94
C GLY A 136 6.54 -22.11 0.43
N LYS A 137 7.37 -21.07 0.54
CA LYS A 137 7.64 -20.34 1.78
C LYS A 137 7.91 -18.87 1.51
N TYR A 138 7.88 -18.07 2.58
CA TYR A 138 8.34 -16.69 2.52
C TYR A 138 9.87 -16.62 2.52
N LEU A 139 10.43 -15.82 1.62
CA LEU A 139 11.83 -15.43 1.58
C LEU A 139 11.98 -13.99 2.06
N GLU A 140 13.06 -13.69 2.76
CA GLU A 140 13.47 -12.32 3.03
C GLU A 140 14.33 -11.79 1.89
N ILE A 141 13.91 -10.67 1.31
CA ILE A 141 14.67 -9.99 0.26
C ILE A 141 15.08 -8.61 0.74
N GLY A 142 16.36 -8.28 0.57
CA GLY A 142 16.86 -6.92 0.78
C GLY A 142 16.39 -6.00 -0.32
N LYS A 143 15.95 -4.79 0.03
CA LYS A 143 15.39 -3.82 -0.90
C LYS A 143 15.75 -2.39 -0.52
N ASN A 144 16.06 -1.60 -1.53
CA ASN A 144 16.06 -0.15 -1.44
C ASN A 144 14.61 0.32 -1.64
N PHE A 145 13.94 0.71 -0.56
CA PHE A 145 12.55 1.13 -0.62
C PHE A 145 12.39 2.50 -1.27
N HIS A 146 13.41 3.36 -1.22
CA HIS A 146 13.39 4.67 -1.86
C HIS A 146 13.14 4.57 -3.37
N ASP A 147 13.63 3.52 -4.02
CA ASP A 147 13.44 3.30 -5.46
C ASP A 147 11.99 2.97 -5.83
N GLU A 148 11.13 2.61 -4.87
CA GLU A 148 9.72 2.29 -5.12
C GLU A 148 8.87 3.53 -5.40
N HIS A 149 9.34 4.72 -5.00
CA HIS A 149 8.58 5.98 -5.11
C HIS A 149 7.13 5.76 -4.65
N GLU A 150 6.96 5.21 -3.44
CA GLU A 150 5.71 4.68 -2.93
C GLU A 150 4.76 5.82 -2.53
N TRP A 151 3.50 5.67 -2.91
CA TRP A 151 2.38 6.54 -2.58
C TRP A 151 1.32 5.72 -1.85
N ARG A 152 0.85 6.19 -0.70
CA ARG A 152 -0.14 5.47 0.12
C ARG A 152 -1.50 6.16 0.09
N TYR A 153 -2.53 5.36 -0.12
CA TYR A 153 -3.89 5.67 0.30
C TYR A 153 -4.13 4.99 1.65
N ILE A 154 -4.46 5.80 2.66
CA ILE A 154 -4.96 5.35 3.96
C ILE A 154 -6.45 5.72 4.01
N PRO A 155 -7.37 4.79 4.31
CA PRO A 155 -8.79 5.09 4.36
C PRO A 155 -9.13 6.03 5.53
N GLU A 156 -10.03 6.99 5.28
CA GLU A 156 -10.63 7.83 6.32
C GLU A 156 -11.70 7.04 7.09
N LEU A 157 -11.28 6.16 7.99
CA LEU A 157 -12.19 5.38 8.83
C LEU A 157 -12.79 6.27 9.92
N GLU A 158 -14.11 6.13 10.17
CA GLU A 158 -14.76 6.85 11.27
C GLU A 158 -14.33 6.26 12.63
N VAL A 159 -14.35 7.10 13.67
CA VAL A 159 -14.03 6.66 15.03
C VAL A 159 -14.94 5.50 15.44
N GLY A 160 -14.33 4.38 15.81
CA GLY A 160 -15.04 3.16 16.21
C GLY A 160 -15.43 2.22 15.07
N GLU A 161 -15.17 2.55 13.79
CA GLU A 161 -15.33 1.58 12.69
C GLU A 161 -14.24 0.51 12.76
N LEU A 162 -12.99 0.90 12.50
CA LEU A 162 -11.83 0.02 12.53
C LEU A 162 -10.57 0.81 12.96
N PRO A 163 -9.60 0.20 13.66
CA PRO A 163 -8.37 0.86 14.08
C PRO A 163 -7.43 1.17 12.90
N LEU A 164 -6.91 2.39 12.78
CA LEU A 164 -5.94 2.73 11.70
C LEU A 164 -4.54 2.13 11.89
N LEU A 165 -4.25 1.57 13.06
CA LEU A 165 -2.96 0.97 13.40
C LEU A 165 -3.16 -0.24 14.32
N LEU A 166 -2.72 -1.42 13.89
CA LEU A 166 -2.63 -2.60 14.76
C LEU A 166 -1.20 -2.76 15.24
N TYR A 167 -1.00 -2.70 16.55
CA TYR A 167 0.29 -2.91 17.20
C TYR A 167 0.18 -3.80 18.45
N LYS A 168 -1.06 -4.22 18.80
CA LYS A 168 -1.33 -5.15 19.90
C LYS A 168 -1.28 -6.58 19.37
N GLN A 169 -0.75 -7.49 20.19
CA GLN A 169 -0.51 -8.88 19.80
C GLN A 169 -1.79 -9.60 19.33
N ASP A 170 -2.89 -9.45 20.06
CA ASP A 170 -4.17 -10.11 19.72
C ASP A 170 -4.70 -9.64 18.36
N ASP A 171 -4.58 -8.33 18.07
CA ASP A 171 -5.00 -7.74 16.80
C ASP A 171 -4.13 -8.23 15.63
N ILE A 172 -2.82 -8.31 15.85
CA ILE A 172 -1.86 -8.84 14.87
C ILE A 172 -2.12 -10.33 14.60
N ILE A 173 -2.43 -11.12 15.63
CA ILE A 173 -2.79 -12.55 15.47
C ILE A 173 -4.09 -12.68 14.69
N ALA A 174 -5.12 -11.90 15.01
CA ALA A 174 -6.40 -11.94 14.30
C ALA A 174 -6.23 -11.60 12.81
N GLU A 175 -5.44 -10.58 12.49
CA GLU A 175 -5.18 -10.20 11.10
C GLU A 175 -4.31 -11.22 10.36
N SER A 176 -3.21 -11.66 10.95
CA SER A 176 -2.28 -12.59 10.29
C SER A 176 -2.86 -13.98 10.06
N SER A 177 -3.78 -14.44 10.93
CA SER A 177 -4.40 -15.77 10.83
C SER A 177 -5.66 -15.81 9.96
N SER A 178 -6.47 -14.74 9.98
CA SER A 178 -7.81 -14.75 9.40
C SER A 178 -8.16 -13.53 8.54
N GLN A 179 -7.25 -12.55 8.44
CA GLN A 179 -7.49 -11.27 7.76
C GLN A 179 -8.75 -10.56 8.29
N TYR A 180 -9.01 -10.70 9.60
CA TYR A 180 -10.24 -10.22 10.22
C TYR A 180 -10.51 -8.74 9.94
N TYR A 181 -9.51 -7.89 10.17
CA TYR A 181 -9.65 -6.45 9.98
C TYR A 181 -9.70 -6.10 8.50
N THR A 182 -8.87 -6.73 7.67
CA THR A 182 -8.91 -6.55 6.21
C THR A 182 -10.28 -6.89 5.62
N ASN A 183 -10.86 -8.01 6.02
CA ASN A 183 -12.16 -8.46 5.54
C ASN A 183 -13.29 -7.54 6.01
N SER A 184 -13.12 -6.88 7.16
CA SER A 184 -14.11 -5.93 7.71
C SER A 184 -14.10 -4.57 7.01
N ILE A 185 -13.05 -4.20 6.27
CA ILE A 185 -12.96 -2.89 5.56
C ILE A 185 -14.13 -2.69 4.58
N VAL A 186 -14.66 -3.75 3.98
CA VAL A 186 -15.77 -3.67 3.02
C VAL A 186 -17.07 -3.14 3.65
N GLU A 187 -17.20 -3.23 4.97
CA GLU A 187 -18.36 -2.78 5.74
C GLU A 187 -18.25 -1.29 6.14
N SER A 188 -17.04 -0.73 6.10
CA SER A 188 -16.82 0.69 6.41
C SER A 188 -17.38 1.61 5.33
N LYS A 189 -17.80 2.81 5.73
CA LYS A 189 -18.41 3.79 4.79
C LYS A 189 -17.42 4.30 3.75
N LYS A 190 -16.18 4.55 4.17
CA LYS A 190 -15.12 5.22 3.39
C LYS A 190 -13.86 4.36 3.18
N GLY A 191 -13.86 3.09 3.60
CA GLY A 191 -12.67 2.24 3.48
C GLY A 191 -12.26 1.90 2.06
N LEU A 192 -13.20 1.87 1.10
CA LEU A 192 -12.91 1.50 -0.28
C LEU A 192 -12.43 2.70 -1.12
N LEU A 193 -11.28 2.56 -1.77
CA LEU A 193 -10.78 3.54 -2.73
C LEU A 193 -11.46 3.34 -4.10
N LYS A 194 -12.54 4.07 -4.33
CA LYS A 194 -13.35 3.97 -5.55
C LYS A 194 -12.64 4.65 -6.73
N PHE A 195 -12.73 4.04 -7.91
CA PHE A 195 -12.21 4.60 -9.15
C PHE A 195 -13.13 4.28 -10.35
N GLU A 196 -13.04 5.13 -11.36
CA GLU A 196 -13.79 5.06 -12.61
C GLU A 196 -12.89 4.60 -13.78
N VAL A 197 -13.49 4.22 -14.92
CA VAL A 197 -12.73 3.84 -16.12
C VAL A 197 -11.85 4.99 -16.64
N SER A 198 -12.29 6.23 -16.42
CA SER A 198 -11.56 7.45 -16.80
C SER A 198 -10.31 7.70 -15.95
N ASP A 199 -10.22 7.13 -14.74
CA ASP A 199 -9.06 7.28 -13.86
C ASP A 199 -7.90 6.36 -14.27
N ILE A 200 -8.21 5.25 -14.95
CA ILE A 200 -7.21 4.31 -15.47
C ILE A 200 -6.48 4.95 -16.65
N ARG A 201 -5.15 4.96 -16.60
CA ARG A 201 -4.31 5.36 -17.73
C ARG A 201 -3.96 4.17 -18.62
N TYR A 202 -3.42 3.10 -18.03
CA TYR A 202 -3.02 1.88 -18.74
C TYR A 202 -3.32 0.63 -17.91
N ILE A 203 -3.46 -0.51 -18.58
CA ILE A 203 -3.50 -1.83 -17.96
C ILE A 203 -2.39 -2.67 -18.60
N PHE A 204 -1.35 -2.99 -17.84
CA PHE A 204 -0.25 -3.82 -18.33
C PHE A 204 -0.56 -5.30 -18.12
N VAL A 205 -0.27 -6.09 -19.14
CA VAL A 205 -0.33 -7.56 -19.10
C VAL A 205 0.96 -8.14 -19.66
N ASP A 206 1.33 -9.32 -19.18
CA ASP A 206 2.61 -9.96 -19.55
C ASP A 206 2.73 -10.23 -21.06
N THR A 207 1.74 -10.93 -21.63
CA THR A 207 1.79 -11.48 -23.00
C THR A 207 0.54 -11.17 -23.81
N THR A 208 0.62 -11.32 -25.14
CA THR A 208 -0.53 -11.21 -26.06
C THR A 208 -1.67 -12.16 -25.71
N SER A 209 -1.37 -13.39 -25.29
CA SER A 209 -2.37 -14.33 -24.79
C SER A 209 -3.08 -13.79 -23.54
N SER A 210 -2.35 -13.13 -22.64
CA SER A 210 -2.95 -12.48 -21.46
C SER A 210 -3.83 -11.28 -21.84
N ARG A 211 -3.44 -10.50 -22.85
CA ARG A 211 -4.29 -9.44 -23.45
C ARG A 211 -5.60 -10.01 -23.97
N GLU A 212 -5.56 -11.09 -24.75
CA GLU A 212 -6.77 -11.72 -25.28
C GLU A 212 -7.70 -12.24 -24.18
N ARG A 213 -7.14 -12.89 -23.14
CA ARG A 213 -7.90 -13.35 -21.98
C ARG A 213 -8.58 -12.19 -21.26
N LEU A 214 -7.86 -11.08 -21.05
CA LEU A 214 -8.41 -9.88 -20.43
C LEU A 214 -9.52 -9.24 -21.29
N ILE A 215 -9.34 -9.18 -22.61
CA ILE A 215 -10.38 -8.68 -23.53
C ILE A 215 -11.64 -9.54 -23.44
N LYS A 216 -11.49 -10.87 -23.48
CA LYS A 216 -12.61 -11.81 -23.32
C LYS A 216 -13.31 -11.61 -21.98
N PHE A 217 -12.55 -11.42 -20.90
CA PHE A 217 -13.08 -11.11 -19.58
C PHE A 217 -13.90 -9.81 -19.57
N ILE A 218 -13.35 -8.70 -20.08
CA ILE A 218 -14.03 -7.39 -20.13
C ILE A 218 -15.32 -7.47 -20.96
N LYS A 219 -15.26 -8.09 -22.14
CA LYS A 219 -16.43 -8.29 -23.01
C LYS A 219 -17.49 -9.17 -22.35
N GLY A 220 -17.05 -10.26 -21.72
CA GLY A 220 -17.86 -11.29 -21.09
C GLY A 220 -18.63 -10.84 -19.83
N LYS A 221 -18.26 -9.73 -19.19
CA LYS A 221 -19.03 -9.16 -18.08
C LYS A 221 -20.41 -8.68 -18.55
N ARG A 222 -21.43 -9.53 -18.47
CA ARG A 222 -22.83 -9.17 -18.81
C ARG A 222 -23.48 -8.41 -17.64
N LYS A 223 -24.45 -7.56 -17.99
CA LYS A 223 -25.12 -6.50 -17.20
C LYS A 223 -25.07 -6.66 -15.66
N GLY A 224 -24.52 -5.63 -15.03
CA GLY A 224 -24.66 -5.31 -13.60
C GLY A 224 -24.26 -3.85 -13.36
N LYS A 225 -25.10 -2.90 -13.81
CA LYS A 225 -25.09 -1.44 -13.55
C LYS A 225 -23.78 -0.60 -13.65
N ARG A 226 -22.58 -1.16 -13.84
CA ARG A 226 -21.32 -0.44 -13.53
C ARG A 226 -20.39 -0.12 -14.69
N ILE A 227 -20.50 -0.76 -15.86
CA ILE A 227 -19.61 -0.46 -17.00
C ILE A 227 -20.40 -0.61 -18.32
N SER A 228 -20.58 0.51 -19.03
CA SER A 228 -21.21 0.63 -20.34
C SER A 228 -20.39 -0.03 -21.46
N LYS A 229 -20.99 -0.23 -22.63
CA LYS A 229 -20.28 -0.74 -23.81
C LYS A 229 -19.08 0.16 -24.16
N THR A 230 -19.31 1.47 -24.18
CA THR A 230 -18.27 2.47 -24.46
C THR A 230 -17.12 2.38 -23.46
N GLU A 231 -17.42 2.26 -22.15
CA GLU A 231 -16.39 2.12 -21.13
C GLU A 231 -15.59 0.81 -21.26
N LYS A 232 -16.21 -0.28 -21.72
CA LYS A 232 -15.47 -1.51 -22.04
C LYS A 232 -14.50 -1.32 -23.19
N ASP A 233 -14.95 -0.64 -24.25
CA ASP A 233 -14.10 -0.36 -25.42
C ASP A 233 -12.93 0.54 -25.01
N ILE A 234 -13.18 1.55 -24.15
CA ILE A 234 -12.14 2.39 -23.55
C ILE A 234 -11.16 1.54 -22.73
N LEU A 235 -11.63 0.66 -21.85
CA LEU A 235 -10.73 -0.22 -21.06
C LEU A 235 -9.86 -1.10 -21.95
N ILE A 236 -10.45 -1.69 -23.00
CA ILE A 236 -9.72 -2.54 -23.96
C ILE A 236 -8.62 -1.74 -24.67
N SER A 237 -8.92 -0.49 -25.07
CA SER A 237 -7.94 0.39 -25.72
C SER A 237 -6.75 0.78 -24.83
N LYS A 238 -6.87 0.61 -23.50
CA LYS A 238 -5.82 0.93 -22.52
C LYS A 238 -4.91 -0.26 -22.20
N ILE A 239 -5.13 -1.43 -22.80
CA ILE A 239 -4.33 -2.62 -22.52
C ILE A 239 -3.00 -2.55 -23.28
N LEU A 240 -1.91 -2.70 -22.54
CA LEU A 240 -0.54 -2.69 -23.00
C LEU A 240 0.13 -4.04 -22.71
N VAL A 241 0.83 -4.62 -23.68
CA VAL A 241 1.56 -5.88 -23.49
C VAL A 241 3.00 -5.55 -23.12
N TYR A 242 3.42 -6.00 -21.93
CA TYR A 242 4.74 -5.73 -21.39
C TYR A 242 5.85 -6.26 -22.31
N ASP A 243 5.71 -7.48 -22.82
CA ASP A 243 6.71 -8.08 -23.72
C ASP A 243 6.88 -7.31 -25.04
N GLU A 244 5.84 -6.62 -25.53
CA GLU A 244 5.93 -5.77 -26.73
C GLU A 244 6.69 -4.46 -26.43
N ILE A 245 6.59 -3.95 -25.20
CA ILE A 245 7.03 -2.61 -24.84
C ILE A 245 8.45 -2.60 -24.28
N LYS A 246 8.86 -3.68 -23.59
CA LYS A 246 10.22 -3.78 -23.02
C LYS A 246 11.32 -3.80 -24.09
N GLU A 247 10.99 -4.14 -25.34
CA GLU A 247 11.94 -4.18 -26.47
C GLU A 247 12.18 -2.79 -27.06
N ASP A 248 11.25 -1.86 -26.85
CA ASP A 248 11.28 -0.48 -27.37
C ASP A 248 11.87 0.53 -26.36
N TRP A 249 12.36 0.09 -25.20
CA TRP A 249 12.80 0.93 -24.07
C TRP A 249 14.29 0.86 -23.77
#